data_AF-A0A0J6Q459-F1
#
_entry.id   AF-A0A0J6Q459-F1
#
_cell.length_a   1.000
_cell.length_b   1.000
_cell.length_c   1.000
_cell.angle_alpha   90.00
_cell.angle_beta   90.00
_cell.angle_gamma   90.00
#
_symmetry.space_group_name_H-M   'P 1'
#
loop_
_entity.id
_entity.type
_entity.pdbx_description
1 polymer ?
#
loop_
_entity_poly.entity_id
_entity_poly.type
_entity_poly.pdbx_seq_one_letter_code
_entity_poly.pdbx_strand_id
1 'polypeptide(L)'
;MKSTGIVRKVDDLGRIVIPKELRRVLEIDVKDPVEIFVETDRIILKKYEPNGACAITGEVSSDNVTIADGKLTLSREGMELLLEELKQRNF
;
A
#
# COMPACT_ATOMS: atom_id res chain seq x y z
N MET A 1 1.10 19.47 -9.30
CA MET A 1 2.34 18.67 -9.44
C MET A 1 3.51 19.50 -8.97
N LYS A 2 4.42 18.96 -8.16
CA LYS A 2 5.69 19.61 -7.82
C LYS A 2 6.77 19.04 -8.73
N SER A 3 7.42 19.87 -9.54
CA SER A 3 8.55 19.45 -10.36
C SER A 3 9.81 19.40 -9.50
N THR A 4 10.49 18.28 -9.47
CA THR A 4 11.78 18.13 -8.76
C THR A 4 12.96 18.46 -9.67
N GLY A 5 12.77 18.52 -11.00
CA GLY A 5 13.83 18.75 -11.97
C GLY A 5 14.88 17.63 -12.05
N ILE A 6 14.67 16.50 -11.37
CA ILE A 6 15.64 15.41 -11.30
C ILE A 6 15.50 14.52 -12.54
N VAL A 7 16.61 14.36 -13.28
CA VAL A 7 16.69 13.48 -14.46
C VAL A 7 17.59 12.28 -14.13
N ARG A 8 17.14 11.08 -14.49
CA ARG A 8 17.91 9.85 -14.33
C ARG A 8 17.91 9.03 -15.61
N LYS A 9 19.05 8.41 -15.91
CA LYS A 9 19.16 7.43 -16.99
C LYS A 9 18.52 6.11 -16.55
N VAL A 10 17.93 5.44 -17.52
CA VAL A 10 17.48 4.05 -17.41
C VAL A 10 18.71 3.15 -17.51
N ASP A 11 18.74 2.06 -16.74
CA ASP A 11 19.81 1.07 -16.86
C ASP A 11 19.56 0.09 -18.02
N ASP A 12 20.49 -0.86 -18.23
CA ASP A 12 20.44 -1.81 -19.34
C ASP A 12 19.22 -2.77 -19.27
N LEU A 13 18.53 -2.83 -18.14
CA LEU A 13 17.37 -3.69 -17.90
C LEU A 13 16.05 -2.89 -17.85
N GLY A 14 16.08 -1.59 -18.12
CA GLY A 14 14.88 -0.76 -18.06
C GLY A 14 14.53 -0.22 -16.67
N ARG A 15 15.39 -0.39 -15.66
CA ARG A 15 15.12 0.07 -14.29
C ARG A 15 15.54 1.52 -14.12
N ILE A 16 14.82 2.23 -13.25
CA ILE A 16 15.15 3.59 -12.82
C ILE A 16 15.47 3.62 -11.33
N VAL A 17 16.37 4.52 -10.93
CA VAL A 17 16.73 4.71 -9.54
C VAL A 17 15.91 5.85 -8.95
N ILE A 18 15.15 5.58 -7.88
CA ILE A 18 14.47 6.62 -7.09
C ILE A 18 15.49 7.30 -6.15
N PRO A 19 15.72 8.62 -6.29
CA PRO A 19 16.64 9.37 -5.44
C PRO A 19 16.35 9.15 -3.94
N LYS A 20 17.40 9.11 -3.11
CA LYS A 20 17.26 8.85 -1.66
C LYS A 20 16.38 9.88 -0.95
N GLU A 21 16.40 11.13 -1.42
CA GLU A 21 15.57 12.20 -0.88
C GLU A 21 14.08 11.93 -1.08
N LEU A 22 13.66 11.56 -2.30
CA LEU A 22 12.27 11.19 -2.59
C LEU A 22 11.83 9.96 -1.81
N ARG A 23 12.72 8.96 -1.64
CA ARG A 23 12.42 7.80 -0.79
C ARG A 23 12.15 8.18 0.67
N ARG A 24 12.88 9.16 1.22
CA ARG A 24 12.64 9.64 2.59
C ARG A 24 11.32 10.40 2.71
N VAL A 25 11.01 11.26 1.74
CA VAL A 25 9.79 12.06 1.73
C VAL A 25 8.54 11.21 1.52
N LEU A 26 8.64 10.16 0.69
CA LEU A 26 7.54 9.23 0.40
C LEU A 26 7.53 8.00 1.31
N GLU A 27 8.45 7.92 2.27
CA GLU A 27 8.60 6.78 3.18
C GLU A 27 8.64 5.43 2.46
N ILE A 28 9.48 5.34 1.41
CA ILE A 28 9.70 4.12 0.62
C ILE A 28 11.03 3.51 1.06
N ASP A 29 10.95 2.37 1.74
CA ASP A 29 12.09 1.60 2.20
C ASP A 29 12.56 0.55 1.18
N VAL A 30 13.68 -0.08 1.48
CA VAL A 30 14.26 -1.10 0.61
C VAL A 30 13.35 -2.33 0.63
N LYS A 31 12.93 -2.78 -0.56
CA LYS A 31 11.96 -3.86 -0.80
C LYS A 31 10.49 -3.47 -0.62
N ASP A 32 10.18 -2.20 -0.35
CA ASP A 32 8.78 -1.77 -0.33
C ASP A 32 8.16 -1.88 -1.73
N PRO A 33 6.94 -2.40 -1.83
CA PRO A 33 6.22 -2.43 -3.08
C PRO A 33 5.85 -1.00 -3.52
N VAL A 34 5.93 -0.75 -4.83
CA VAL A 34 5.55 0.51 -5.47
C VAL A 34 4.57 0.17 -6.58
N GLU A 35 3.43 0.84 -6.55
CA GLU A 35 2.39 0.70 -7.56
C GLU A 35 2.70 1.62 -8.74
N ILE A 36 2.54 1.09 -9.96
CA ILE A 36 2.86 1.79 -11.21
C ILE A 36 1.56 2.00 -11.98
N PHE A 37 1.22 3.27 -12.21
CA PHE A 37 0.10 3.68 -13.03
C PHE A 37 0.60 4.33 -14.33
N VAL A 38 -0.19 4.21 -15.39
CA VAL A 38 0.06 4.84 -16.68
C VAL A 38 -1.10 5.78 -16.99
N GLU A 39 -0.79 7.04 -17.27
CA GLU A 39 -1.77 8.05 -17.66
C GLU A 39 -1.29 8.75 -18.92
N THR A 40 -1.96 8.52 -20.06
CA THR A 40 -1.69 9.12 -21.38
C THR A 40 -0.22 9.05 -21.84
N ASP A 41 0.64 9.90 -21.30
CA ASP A 41 2.03 10.14 -21.66
C ASP A 41 3.02 10.05 -20.48
N ARG A 42 2.54 9.70 -19.28
CA ARG A 42 3.36 9.68 -18.06
C ARG A 42 3.18 8.41 -17.24
N ILE A 43 4.22 8.07 -16.49
CA ILE A 43 4.18 7.03 -15.45
C ILE A 43 4.01 7.72 -14.09
N ILE A 44 3.07 7.23 -13.29
CA ILE A 44 2.83 7.70 -11.93
C ILE A 44 3.21 6.57 -10.99
N LEU A 45 4.12 6.86 -10.05
CA LEU A 45 4.54 5.93 -9.01
C LEU A 45 3.85 6.29 -7.70
N LYS A 46 3.22 5.32 -7.04
CA LYS A 46 2.60 5.47 -5.73
C LYS A 46 3.18 4.43 -4.78
N LYS A 47 3.41 4.78 -3.51
CA LYS A 47 3.68 3.78 -2.47
C LYS A 47 2.52 2.78 -2.48
N TYR A 48 2.84 1.49 -2.61
CA TYR A 48 1.80 0.48 -2.56
C TYR A 48 1.34 0.37 -1.12
N GLU A 49 0.19 0.94 -0.86
CA GLU A 49 -0.58 0.66 0.33
C GLU A 49 -1.50 -0.49 -0.06
N PRO A 50 -1.43 -1.65 0.62
CA PRO A 50 -2.41 -2.70 0.43
C PRO A 50 -3.75 -2.21 0.99
N ASN A 51 -4.42 -1.34 0.25
CA ASN A 51 -5.81 -0.99 0.48
C ASN A 51 -6.59 -2.28 0.26
N GLY A 52 -7.11 -2.85 1.34
CA GLY A 52 -7.62 -4.21 1.31
C GLY A 52 -6.95 -5.15 2.29
N ALA A 53 -5.80 -4.82 2.90
CA ALA A 53 -5.18 -5.71 3.89
C ALA A 53 -6.10 -5.88 5.10
N CYS A 54 -6.33 -7.12 5.50
CA CYS A 54 -6.99 -7.43 6.76
C CYS A 54 -6.14 -6.89 7.92
N ALA A 55 -6.74 -6.05 8.78
CA ALA A 55 -6.06 -5.46 9.93
C ALA A 55 -5.61 -6.48 10.98
N ILE A 56 -6.16 -7.70 10.96
CA ILE A 56 -5.86 -8.76 11.93
C ILE A 56 -4.90 -9.79 11.32
N THR A 57 -5.21 -10.31 10.14
CA THR A 57 -4.44 -11.40 9.52
C THR A 57 -3.36 -10.92 8.54
N GLY A 58 -3.43 -9.66 8.10
CA GLY A 58 -2.54 -9.11 7.06
C GLY A 58 -2.81 -9.62 5.65
N GLU A 59 -3.82 -10.49 5.46
CA GLU A 59 -4.22 -11.02 4.17
C GLU A 59 -4.67 -9.88 3.24
N VAL A 60 -4.20 -9.88 1.99
CA VAL A 60 -4.62 -8.92 0.96
C VAL A 60 -5.45 -9.66 -0.08
N SER A 61 -6.76 -9.46 -0.05
CA SER A 61 -7.71 -10.07 -0.99
C SER A 61 -8.73 -9.03 -1.46
N SER A 62 -9.22 -9.17 -2.70
CA SER A 62 -10.36 -8.40 -3.21
C SER A 62 -11.66 -8.68 -2.45
N ASP A 63 -11.71 -9.80 -1.72
CA ASP A 63 -12.87 -10.21 -0.93
C ASP A 63 -12.86 -9.61 0.48
N ASN A 64 -11.81 -8.87 0.85
CA ASN A 64 -11.73 -8.22 2.15
C ASN A 64 -12.72 -7.07 2.27
N VAL A 65 -13.39 -7.00 3.41
CA VAL A 65 -14.50 -6.09 3.64
C VAL A 65 -14.00 -4.92 4.48
N THR A 66 -14.25 -3.71 3.99
CA THR A 66 -13.98 -2.48 4.74
C THR A 66 -15.23 -2.01 5.48
N ILE A 67 -15.12 -1.84 6.80
CA ILE A 67 -16.15 -1.39 7.73
C ILE A 67 -15.69 -0.11 8.46
N ALA A 68 -16.57 0.46 9.30
CA ALA A 68 -16.31 1.66 10.09
C ALA A 68 -15.91 2.88 9.23
N ASP A 69 -16.71 3.23 8.22
CA ASP A 69 -16.49 4.36 7.31
C ASP A 69 -15.11 4.34 6.63
N GLY A 70 -14.68 3.17 6.18
CA GLY A 70 -13.40 3.03 5.47
C GLY A 70 -12.18 2.82 6.39
N LYS A 71 -12.37 2.80 7.72
CA LYS A 71 -11.25 2.82 8.67
C LYS A 71 -10.70 1.44 9.03
N LEU A 72 -11.48 0.38 8.83
CA LEU A 72 -11.11 -0.96 9.24
C LEU A 72 -11.40 -1.94 8.12
N THR A 73 -10.36 -2.59 7.59
CA THR A 73 -10.51 -3.65 6.58
C THR A 73 -10.22 -5.00 7.20
N LEU A 74 -11.07 -6.00 6.98
CA LEU A 74 -10.94 -7.33 7.54
C LEU A 74 -11.21 -8.40 6.47
N SER A 75 -10.41 -9.46 6.49
CA SER A 75 -10.74 -10.71 5.81
C SER A 75 -11.79 -11.48 6.62
N ARG A 76 -12.37 -12.51 6.01
CA ARG A 76 -13.36 -13.36 6.67
C ARG A 76 -12.83 -13.96 7.98
N GLU A 77 -11.62 -14.49 7.94
CA GLU A 77 -10.93 -15.05 9.12
C GLU A 77 -10.69 -13.97 10.18
N GLY A 78 -10.21 -12.79 9.78
CA GLY A 78 -10.02 -11.67 10.71
C GLY A 78 -11.32 -11.25 11.41
N MET A 79 -12.45 -11.29 10.70
CA MET A 79 -13.77 -11.01 11.27
C MET A 79 -14.19 -12.04 12.33
N GLU A 80 -13.96 -13.32 12.09
CA GLU A 80 -14.28 -14.39 13.03
C GLU A 80 -13.45 -14.25 14.32
N LEU A 81 -12.14 -14.03 14.21
CA LEU A 81 -11.25 -13.79 15.35
C LEU A 81 -11.68 -12.57 16.16
N LEU A 82 -12.02 -11.46 15.49
CA LEU A 82 -12.48 -10.25 16.16
C LEU A 82 -13.78 -10.49 16.95
N LEU A 83 -14.73 -11.20 16.35
CA LEU A 83 -16.00 -11.52 16.99
C LEU A 83 -15.83 -12.44 18.20
N GLU A 84 -14.89 -13.40 18.14
CA GLU A 84 -14.57 -14.24 19.29
C GLU A 84 -13.97 -13.43 20.44
N GLU A 85 -13.01 -12.55 20.15
CA GLU A 85 -12.37 -11.75 21.20
C GLU A 85 -13.34 -10.72 21.82
N LEU A 86 -14.22 -10.12 21.01
CA LEU A 86 -15.27 -9.22 21.51
C LEU A 86 -16.32 -9.94 22.38
N LYS A 87 -16.60 -11.22 22.11
CA LYS A 87 -17.50 -12.02 22.97
C LYS A 87 -16.83 -12.44 24.28
N GLN A 88 -15.51 -12.66 24.27
CA GLN A 88 -14.76 -13.00 25.48
C GLN A 88 -14.55 -11.80 26.40
N ARG A 89 -14.36 -10.61 25.80
CA ARG A 89 -14.36 -9.34 26.54
C ARG A 89 -15.81 -8.88 26.70
N ASN A 90 -16.52 -9.42 27.68
CA ASN A 90 -17.81 -8.86 28.13
C ASN A 90 -17.62 -7.37 28.46
N PHE A 91 -18.04 -6.48 27.56
CA PHE A 91 -18.23 -5.06 27.82
C PHE A 91 -19.55 -4.83 28.57
#